data_AF-Q2N0X9-F1
#
_entry.id   AF-Q2N0X9-F1
#
_cell.length_a   1.000
_cell.length_b   1.000
_cell.length_c   1.000
_cell.angle_alpha   90.00
_cell.angle_beta   90.00
_cell.angle_gamma   90.00
#
_symmetry.space_group_name_H-M   'P 1'
#
loop_
_entity.id
_entity.type
_entity.pdbx_description
1 polymer ?
#
loop_
_entity_poly.entity_id
_entity_poly.type
_entity_poly.pdbx_seq_one_letter_code
_entity_poly.pdbx_strand_id
1 'polypeptide(L)'
;AGPKRVHEIRTMGGNRKFRALRLETGNFSWGSEGVSRKTRLIDVVYNASNNELVRTKTLVKNAIIVVDATPFKQWYETHYGLPIGKKKGGRNQSEVDEAILNKPRSNHLKRKLEERKAGAKVDVHLEEQFAAGRLYACVSSRPGQSGRCDGYIL
;
A
#
# COMPACT_ATOMS: atom_id res chain seq x y z
N ALA A 1 11.88 -9.76 5.15
CA ALA A 1 12.05 -8.29 5.22
C ALA A 1 12.83 -7.91 6.46
N GLY A 2 13.60 -6.82 6.46
CA GLY A 2 14.42 -6.38 7.58
C GLY A 2 14.71 -4.88 7.49
N PRO A 3 15.41 -4.29 8.46
CA PRO A 3 15.64 -2.84 8.49
C PRO A 3 16.31 -2.38 7.19
N LYS A 4 15.91 -1.21 6.70
CA LYS A 4 16.35 -0.66 5.42
C LYS A 4 17.87 -0.65 5.33
N ARG A 5 18.42 -1.41 4.37
CA ARG A 5 19.85 -1.44 4.05
C ARG A 5 20.02 -1.27 2.54
N VAL A 6 20.61 -0.14 2.16
CA VAL A 6 20.85 0.24 0.77
C VAL A 6 22.31 0.65 0.63
N HIS A 7 22.99 0.10 -0.38
CA HIS A 7 24.36 0.43 -0.71
C HIS A 7 24.42 1.31 -1.95
N GLU A 8 25.25 2.34 -1.90
CA GLU A 8 25.55 3.18 -3.05
C GLU A 8 26.66 2.53 -3.89
N ILE A 9 26.49 2.50 -5.20
CA ILE A 9 27.44 1.92 -6.14
C ILE A 9 27.77 2.96 -7.20
N ARG A 10 29.05 3.29 -7.34
CA ARG A 10 29.54 4.10 -8.46
C ARG A 10 29.42 3.29 -9.76
N THR A 11 28.89 3.92 -10.78
CA THR A 11 28.71 3.36 -12.12
C THR A 11 29.43 4.22 -13.16
N MET A 12 29.48 3.75 -14.41
CA MET A 12 30.13 4.46 -15.51
C MET A 12 29.58 5.89 -15.66
N GLY A 13 30.47 6.83 -16.01
CA GLY A 13 30.13 8.24 -16.15
C GLY A 13 29.96 9.00 -14.84
N GLY A 14 30.45 8.46 -13.71
CA GLY A 14 30.36 9.12 -12.40
C GLY A 14 28.97 9.05 -11.75
N ASN A 15 28.03 8.35 -12.37
CA ASN A 15 26.69 8.15 -11.85
C ASN A 15 26.66 7.20 -10.65
N ARG A 16 25.61 7.32 -9.83
CA ARG A 16 25.38 6.47 -8.67
C ARG A 16 24.13 5.62 -8.87
N LYS A 17 24.20 4.37 -8.47
CA LYS A 17 23.03 3.48 -8.35
C LYS A 17 22.89 2.97 -6.92
N PHE A 18 21.68 2.61 -6.55
CA PHE A 18 21.34 2.22 -5.19
C PHE A 18 20.93 0.75 -5.18
N ARG A 19 21.74 -0.10 -4.55
CA ARG A 19 21.45 -1.52 -4.39
C ARG A 19 20.77 -1.74 -3.05
N ALA A 20 19.46 -1.95 -3.08
CA ALA A 20 18.74 -2.39 -1.89
C ALA A 20 19.10 -3.84 -1.57
N LEU A 21 19.50 -4.10 -0.33
CA LEU A 21 19.72 -5.44 0.21
C LEU A 21 18.53 -5.88 1.08
N ARG A 22 17.96 -4.93 1.83
CA ARG A 22 16.77 -5.13 2.65
C ARG A 22 15.90 -3.89 2.59
N LEU A 23 14.60 -4.08 2.43
CA LEU A 23 13.58 -3.05 2.48
C LEU A 23 12.42 -3.54 3.34
N GLU A 24 11.82 -2.61 4.07
CA GLU A 24 10.65 -2.83 4.94
C GLU A 24 9.42 -2.07 4.45
N THR A 25 9.62 -1.01 3.65
CA THR A 25 8.57 -0.11 3.18
C THR A 25 8.78 0.22 1.71
N GLY A 26 7.68 0.61 1.08
CA GLY A 26 7.62 1.01 -0.33
C GLY A 26 6.47 1.97 -0.58
N ASN A 27 6.53 2.72 -1.68
CA ASN A 27 5.42 3.56 -2.11
C ASN A 27 4.56 2.80 -3.12
N PHE A 28 3.28 2.61 -2.78
CA PHE A 28 2.33 1.93 -3.64
C PHE A 28 1.20 2.86 -4.02
N SER A 29 0.77 2.75 -5.28
CA SER A 29 -0.32 3.54 -5.85
C SER A 29 -1.61 2.72 -5.91
N TRP A 30 -2.69 3.27 -5.38
CA TRP A 30 -4.05 2.79 -5.61
C TRP A 30 -4.60 3.49 -6.86
N GLY A 31 -4.62 2.75 -7.98
CA GLY A 31 -4.87 3.31 -9.30
C GLY A 31 -6.23 3.98 -9.48
N SER A 32 -7.31 3.34 -9.00
CA SER A 32 -8.69 3.86 -9.15
C SER A 32 -8.90 5.19 -8.43
N GLU A 33 -8.22 5.39 -7.30
CA GLU A 33 -8.34 6.58 -6.46
C GLU A 33 -7.25 7.62 -6.75
N GLY A 34 -6.26 7.30 -7.58
CA GLY A 34 -5.14 8.19 -7.90
C GLY A 34 -4.26 8.56 -6.70
N VAL A 35 -4.26 7.76 -5.63
CA VAL A 35 -3.50 8.03 -4.39
C VAL A 35 -2.31 7.10 -4.26
N SER A 36 -1.19 7.63 -3.77
CA SER A 36 -0.02 6.81 -3.41
C SER A 36 0.32 6.98 -1.94
N ARG A 37 0.65 5.88 -1.26
CA ARG A 37 1.03 5.88 0.15
C ARG A 37 2.25 5.01 0.39
N LYS A 38 3.06 5.45 1.36
CA LYS A 38 4.12 4.63 1.92
C LYS A 38 3.49 3.57 2.81
N THR A 39 3.74 2.30 2.50
CA THR A 39 3.19 1.15 3.21
C THR A 39 4.31 0.15 3.49
N ARG A 40 4.10 -0.70 4.50
CA ARG A 40 5.01 -1.77 4.90
C ARG A 40 4.84 -2.97 3.98
N LEU A 41 5.96 -3.54 3.57
CA LEU A 41 6.04 -4.79 2.81
C LEU A 41 5.87 -5.96 3.79
N ILE A 42 4.88 -6.83 3.55
CA ILE A 42 4.58 -7.96 4.45
C ILE A 42 5.22 -9.23 3.90
N ASP A 43 4.83 -9.64 2.69
CA ASP A 43 5.32 -10.88 2.10
C ASP A 43 5.40 -10.84 0.57
N VAL A 44 6.19 -11.73 -0.02
CA VAL A 44 6.19 -12.01 -1.45
C VAL A 44 5.35 -13.26 -1.67
N VAL A 45 4.32 -13.19 -2.49
CA VAL A 45 3.35 -14.29 -2.67
C VAL A 45 3.53 -14.97 -4.03
N TYR A 46 3.90 -14.21 -5.05
CA TYR A 46 4.07 -14.78 -6.38
C TYR A 46 5.16 -14.06 -7.17
N ASN A 47 5.84 -14.82 -8.01
CA ASN A 47 6.81 -14.32 -8.96
C ASN A 47 6.73 -15.13 -10.25
N ALA A 48 6.45 -14.47 -11.36
CA ALA A 48 6.27 -15.13 -12.65
C ALA A 48 7.56 -15.79 -13.19
N SER A 49 8.73 -15.32 -12.77
CA SER A 49 10.02 -15.77 -13.34
C SER A 49 10.64 -16.94 -12.58
N ASN A 50 10.47 -17.01 -11.27
CA ASN A 50 11.09 -18.06 -10.46
C ASN A 50 10.40 -18.20 -9.08
N ASN A 51 9.95 -19.42 -8.75
CA ASN A 51 9.31 -19.76 -7.48
C ASN A 51 10.27 -19.67 -6.27
N GLU A 52 11.58 -19.85 -6.46
CA GLU A 52 12.56 -19.67 -5.38
C GLU A 52 12.59 -18.24 -4.84
N LEU A 53 12.21 -17.24 -5.66
CA LEU A 53 12.13 -15.85 -5.23
C LEU A 53 10.96 -15.60 -4.27
N VAL A 54 9.90 -16.40 -4.36
CA VAL A 54 8.80 -16.42 -3.39
C VAL A 54 9.29 -17.02 -2.08
N ARG A 55 9.94 -18.20 -2.13
CA ARG A 55 10.47 -18.90 -0.95
C ARG A 55 11.47 -18.05 -0.15
N THR A 56 12.34 -17.34 -0.85
CA THR A 56 13.37 -16.46 -0.25
C THR A 56 12.86 -15.06 0.08
N LYS A 57 11.61 -14.72 -0.29
CA LYS A 57 11.01 -13.39 -0.14
C LYS A 57 11.84 -12.28 -0.80
N THR A 58 12.35 -12.54 -1.99
CA THR A 58 13.21 -11.62 -2.74
C THR A 58 12.38 -10.60 -3.52
N LEU A 59 12.67 -9.31 -3.32
CA LEU A 59 11.95 -8.20 -3.97
C LEU A 59 12.55 -7.90 -5.35
N VAL A 60 11.77 -8.15 -6.40
CA VAL A 60 12.13 -7.84 -7.80
C VAL A 60 10.99 -7.16 -8.52
N LYS A 61 11.28 -6.56 -9.68
CA LYS A 61 10.23 -6.03 -10.57
C LYS A 61 9.27 -7.15 -10.94
N ASN A 62 7.98 -6.83 -10.97
CA ASN A 62 6.85 -7.70 -11.26
C ASN A 62 6.60 -8.82 -10.22
N ALA A 63 7.24 -8.76 -9.05
CA ALA A 63 6.86 -9.61 -7.94
C ALA A 63 5.50 -9.17 -7.39
N ILE A 64 4.62 -10.13 -7.12
CA ILE A 64 3.36 -9.90 -6.43
C ILE A 64 3.61 -10.08 -4.95
N ILE A 65 3.30 -9.02 -4.21
CA ILE A 65 3.56 -8.90 -2.79
C ILE A 65 2.27 -8.58 -2.07
N VAL A 66 2.27 -8.82 -0.77
CA VAL A 66 1.25 -8.33 0.15
C VAL A 66 1.79 -7.11 0.89
N VAL A 67 1.04 -6.02 0.86
CA VAL A 67 1.34 -4.77 1.57
C VAL A 67 0.30 -4.49 2.65
N ASP A 68 0.70 -3.70 3.64
CA ASP A 68 -0.19 -3.24 4.71
C ASP A 68 -1.27 -2.29 4.15
N ALA A 69 -2.54 -2.57 4.46
CA ALA A 69 -3.68 -1.79 4.00
C ALA A 69 -3.90 -0.50 4.80
N THR A 70 -3.34 -0.40 6.02
CA THR A 70 -3.66 0.66 6.99
C THR A 70 -3.52 2.08 6.43
N PRO A 71 -2.44 2.45 5.70
CA PRO A 71 -2.30 3.80 5.16
C PRO A 71 -3.37 4.18 4.12
N PHE A 72 -3.89 3.19 3.38
CA PHE A 72 -4.94 3.40 2.37
C PHE A 72 -6.31 3.45 3.04
N LYS A 73 -6.56 2.61 4.04
CA LYS A 73 -7.79 2.62 4.85
C LYS A 73 -7.99 3.97 5.53
N GLN A 74 -6.97 4.48 6.23
CA GLN A 74 -7.02 5.79 6.89
C GLN A 74 -7.27 6.94 5.90
N TRP A 75 -6.66 6.86 4.72
CA TRP A 75 -6.90 7.83 3.66
C TRP A 75 -8.35 7.79 3.18
N TYR A 76 -8.89 6.60 2.93
CA TYR A 76 -10.26 6.39 2.46
C TYR A 76 -11.28 6.94 3.47
N GLU A 77 -11.13 6.59 4.76
CA GLU A 77 -12.01 7.06 5.84
C GLU A 77 -11.95 8.58 6.01
N THR A 78 -10.79 9.20 5.79
CA THR A 78 -10.64 10.66 5.79
C THR A 78 -11.24 11.30 4.52
N HIS A 79 -11.09 10.66 3.37
CA HIS A 79 -11.48 11.19 2.07
C HIS A 79 -13.00 11.15 1.84
N TYR A 80 -13.61 10.01 2.17
CA TYR A 80 -15.04 9.74 1.97
C TYR A 80 -15.87 9.85 3.24
N GLY A 81 -15.25 9.80 4.44
CA GLY A 81 -16.00 9.77 5.69
C GLY A 81 -16.81 8.48 5.88
N LEU A 82 -16.46 7.43 5.14
CA LEU A 82 -17.08 6.12 5.20
C LEU A 82 -16.05 5.08 5.65
N PRO A 83 -16.45 4.10 6.46
CA PRO A 83 -15.59 2.99 6.80
C PRO A 83 -15.39 2.05 5.60
N ILE A 84 -14.22 1.42 5.49
CA ILE A 84 -13.91 0.38 4.49
C ILE A 84 -13.38 -0.88 5.18
N GLY A 85 -13.65 -2.05 4.62
CA GLY A 85 -13.18 -3.33 5.17
C GLY A 85 -13.87 -3.76 6.47
N LYS A 86 -15.13 -3.34 6.71
CA LYS A 86 -15.91 -3.82 7.86
C LYS A 86 -16.34 -5.27 7.65
N LYS A 87 -15.84 -6.19 8.47
CA LYS A 87 -16.44 -7.54 8.56
C LYS A 87 -17.84 -7.42 9.16
N LYS A 88 -18.86 -7.98 8.47
CA LYS A 88 -20.20 -8.17 9.04
C LYS A 88 -20.06 -8.91 10.39
N GLY A 89 -20.34 -8.22 11.50
CA GLY A 89 -20.33 -8.79 12.85
C GLY A 89 -19.06 -8.62 13.69
N GLY A 90 -17.99 -7.97 13.19
CA GLY A 90 -16.73 -7.80 13.92
C GLY A 90 -16.35 -6.34 14.20
N ARG A 91 -16.05 -6.00 15.46
CA ARG A 91 -15.36 -4.75 15.86
C ARG A 91 -13.87 -4.85 15.49
N ASN A 92 -13.55 -4.63 14.23
CA ASN A 92 -12.15 -4.50 13.75
C ASN A 92 -11.87 -3.06 13.30
N GLN A 93 -12.32 -2.08 14.09
CA GLN A 93 -11.98 -0.68 13.87
C GLN A 93 -11.02 -0.27 14.98
N SER A 94 -9.82 0.16 14.62
CA SER A 94 -8.87 0.64 15.62
C SER A 94 -9.41 1.93 16.23
N GLU A 95 -9.01 2.24 17.47
CA GLU A 95 -9.40 3.51 18.14
C GLU A 95 -9.06 4.73 17.27
N VAL A 96 -7.98 4.62 16.50
CA VAL A 96 -7.54 5.64 15.54
C VAL A 96 -8.54 5.80 14.39
N ASP A 97 -9.03 4.70 13.82
CA ASP A 97 -10.01 4.72 12.73
C ASP A 97 -11.35 5.31 13.19
N GLU A 98 -11.82 4.94 14.39
CA GLU A 98 -13.04 5.51 14.97
C GLU A 98 -12.90 7.00 15.27
N ALA A 99 -11.74 7.45 15.77
CA ALA A 99 -11.46 8.85 16.00
C ALA A 99 -11.46 9.67 14.70
N ILE A 100 -10.97 9.11 13.58
CA ILE A 100 -10.98 9.77 12.27
C ILE A 100 -12.41 9.97 11.75
N LEU A 101 -13.26 8.93 11.89
CA LEU A 101 -14.64 8.97 11.44
C LEU A 101 -15.50 9.92 12.28
N ASN A 102 -15.34 9.91 13.61
CA ASN A 102 -16.15 10.69 14.54
C ASN A 102 -15.64 12.12 14.78
N LYS A 103 -14.53 12.51 14.15
CA LYS A 103 -13.97 13.86 14.27
C LYS A 103 -15.01 14.92 13.88
N PRO A 104 -15.26 15.97 14.69
CA PRO A 104 -16.18 17.05 14.32
C PRO A 104 -15.67 17.77 13.06
N ARG A 105 -16.59 18.02 12.12
CA ARG A 105 -16.31 18.58 10.79
C ARG A 105 -17.12 19.85 10.56
N SER A 106 -16.51 20.85 9.94
CA SER A 106 -17.20 22.07 9.51
C SER A 106 -18.28 21.76 8.47
N ASN A 107 -19.28 22.62 8.35
CA ASN A 107 -20.38 22.42 7.39
C ASN A 107 -19.87 22.34 5.93
N HIS A 108 -18.82 23.08 5.60
CA HIS A 108 -18.17 23.00 4.29
C HIS A 108 -17.58 21.61 4.01
N LEU A 109 -16.88 21.03 5.00
CA LEU A 109 -16.32 19.69 4.85
C LEU A 109 -17.41 18.62 4.77
N LYS A 110 -18.51 18.76 5.52
CA LYS A 110 -19.67 17.85 5.42
C LYS A 110 -20.22 17.82 3.99
N ARG A 111 -20.48 18.99 3.39
CA ARG A 111 -20.96 19.09 1.99
C ARG A 111 -20.00 18.39 1.01
N LYS A 112 -18.69 18.64 1.14
CA LYS A 112 -17.67 18.01 0.29
C LYS A 112 -17.63 16.48 0.41
N LEU A 113 -17.93 15.95 1.60
CA LEU A 113 -17.97 14.50 1.83
C LEU A 113 -19.21 13.88 1.19
N GLU A 114 -20.38 14.52 1.34
CA GLU A 114 -21.61 14.07 0.69
C GLU A 114 -21.44 13.99 -0.84
N GLU A 115 -20.82 15.00 -1.45
CA GLU A 115 -20.51 15.01 -2.90
C GLU A 115 -19.63 13.82 -3.30
N ARG A 116 -18.66 13.45 -2.46
CA ARG A 116 -17.72 12.35 -2.75
C ARG A 116 -18.32 10.96 -2.55
N LYS A 117 -19.37 10.81 -1.74
CA LYS A 117 -19.97 9.49 -1.48
C LYS A 117 -20.40 8.76 -2.75
N ALA A 118 -20.77 9.49 -3.81
CA ALA A 118 -21.10 8.91 -5.10
C ALA A 118 -19.95 8.12 -5.74
N GLY A 119 -18.70 8.53 -5.50
CA GLY A 119 -17.49 7.87 -6.00
C GLY A 119 -16.92 6.82 -5.04
N ALA A 120 -17.52 6.61 -3.86
CA ALA A 120 -16.96 5.76 -2.81
C ALA A 120 -17.14 4.25 -3.05
N LYS A 121 -17.64 3.83 -4.21
CA LYS A 121 -17.85 2.40 -4.47
C LYS A 121 -16.53 1.72 -4.80
N VAL A 122 -16.16 0.72 -4.00
CA VAL A 122 -14.94 -0.08 -4.19
C VAL A 122 -15.31 -1.49 -4.69
N ASP A 123 -14.41 -2.12 -5.43
CA ASP A 123 -14.57 -3.51 -5.87
C ASP A 123 -14.64 -4.46 -4.66
N VAL A 124 -15.49 -5.49 -4.76
CA VAL A 124 -15.74 -6.44 -3.67
C VAL A 124 -14.46 -7.17 -3.23
N HIS A 125 -13.59 -7.56 -4.17
CA HIS A 125 -12.34 -8.24 -3.83
C HIS A 125 -11.38 -7.32 -3.08
N LEU A 126 -11.41 -6.03 -3.39
CA LEU A 126 -10.57 -5.06 -2.71
C LEU A 126 -11.12 -4.74 -1.30
N GLU A 127 -12.45 -4.70 -1.12
CA GLU A 127 -13.07 -4.60 0.21
C GLU A 127 -12.71 -5.78 1.11
N GLU A 128 -12.70 -7.00 0.59
CA GLU A 128 -12.25 -8.19 1.32
C GLU A 128 -10.78 -8.10 1.75
N GLN A 129 -9.91 -7.62 0.87
CA GLN A 129 -8.49 -7.37 1.17
C GLN A 129 -8.31 -6.28 2.24
N PHE A 130 -9.09 -5.20 2.18
CA PHE A 130 -9.12 -4.18 3.24
C PHE A 130 -9.58 -4.77 4.58
N ALA A 131 -10.58 -5.66 4.57
CA ALA A 131 -11.06 -6.35 5.77
C ALA A 131 -10.01 -7.31 6.35
N ALA A 132 -9.15 -7.88 5.51
CA ALA A 132 -8.00 -8.68 5.91
C ALA A 132 -6.80 -7.84 6.39
N GLY A 133 -6.82 -6.51 6.16
CA GLY A 133 -5.72 -5.60 6.47
C GLY A 133 -4.50 -5.73 5.55
N ARG A 134 -4.67 -6.41 4.41
CA ARG A 134 -3.58 -6.85 3.52
C ARG A 134 -4.01 -6.69 2.08
N LEU A 135 -3.29 -5.86 1.31
CA LEU A 135 -3.56 -5.63 -0.11
C LEU A 135 -2.53 -6.35 -0.97
N TYR A 136 -2.97 -6.93 -2.09
CA TYR A 136 -2.06 -7.42 -3.11
C TYR A 136 -1.54 -6.26 -3.96
N ALA A 137 -0.25 -6.28 -4.24
CA ALA A 137 0.40 -5.25 -5.04
C ALA A 137 1.48 -5.85 -5.93
N CYS A 138 1.71 -5.20 -7.07
CA CYS A 138 2.80 -5.53 -7.98
C CYS A 138 3.92 -4.51 -7.86
N VAL A 139 5.16 -4.99 -7.70
CA VAL A 139 6.35 -4.13 -7.67
C VAL A 139 6.69 -3.68 -9.10
N SER A 140 6.75 -2.38 -9.37
CA SER A 140 7.10 -1.84 -10.69
C SER A 140 8.55 -1.37 -10.78
N SER A 141 9.15 -1.01 -9.64
CA SER A 141 10.55 -0.58 -9.55
C SER A 141 11.53 -1.75 -9.65
N ARG A 142 12.83 -1.44 -9.80
CA ARG A 142 13.94 -2.41 -9.71
C ARG A 142 14.76 -2.13 -8.46
N PRO A 143 14.46 -2.75 -7.29
CA PRO A 143 15.13 -2.46 -6.02
C PRO A 143 16.66 -2.55 -6.06
N GLY A 144 17.21 -3.47 -6.86
CA GLY A 144 18.67 -3.63 -7.03
C GLY A 144 19.37 -2.51 -7.82
N GLN A 145 18.61 -1.59 -8.44
CA GLN A 145 19.13 -0.45 -9.21
C GLN A 145 18.70 0.89 -8.60
N SER A 146 17.42 1.00 -8.24
CA SER A 146 16.83 2.24 -7.71
C SER A 146 16.91 2.36 -6.19
N GLY A 147 17.17 1.26 -5.48
CA GLY A 147 17.18 1.23 -4.01
C GLY A 147 15.80 1.33 -3.37
N ARG A 148 14.72 1.21 -4.15
CA ARG A 148 13.32 1.36 -3.71
C ARG A 148 12.45 0.21 -4.21
N CYS A 149 11.44 -0.15 -3.45
CA CYS A 149 10.42 -1.13 -3.80
C CYS A 149 9.08 -0.39 -3.92
N ASP A 150 8.83 0.16 -5.11
CA ASP A 150 7.62 0.94 -5.39
C ASP A 150 6.77 0.17 -6.41
N GLY A 151 5.46 0.41 -6.40
CA GLY A 151 4.53 -0.39 -7.17
C GLY A 151 3.10 0.15 -7.19
N TYR A 152 2.17 -0.72 -7.58
CA TYR A 152 0.73 -0.41 -7.61
C TYR A 152 -0.07 -1.55 -7.00
N ILE A 153 -1.20 -1.21 -6.39
CA ILE A 153 -2.19 -2.19 -5.90
C ILE A 153 -2.87 -2.82 -7.11
N LEU A 154 -3.08 -4.13 -7.04
CA LEU A 154 -3.77 -4.90 -8.08
C LEU A 154 -5.28 -4.64 -8.06
#